data_AF-A0A6L6F1E9-F1
#
_entry.id   AF-A0A6L6F1E9-F1
#
_cell.length_a   1.000
_cell.length_b   1.000
_cell.length_c   1.000
_cell.angle_alpha   90.00
_cell.angle_beta   90.00
_cell.angle_gamma   90.00
#
_symmetry.space_group_name_H-M   'P 1'
#
loop_
_entity.id
_entity.type
_entity.pdbx_description
1 polymer ?
#
loop_
_entity_poly.entity_id
_entity_poly.type
_entity_poly.pdbx_seq_one_letter_code
_entity_poly.pdbx_strand_id
1 'polypeptide(L)'
;MKKFISAPILLFCGMTLAGCGLLPWSLTAQVPVDSSVQQANESGSNQEDQFIRVIPQGPRVGMTAVQLVQGFLDASAAAEADHAVARDYLTGEAAARWIPEAGVQVFKGTPALTLTGTTVQFSAPLEGRISENGNYSPVQGESTLNAKFTLVRQEGQWRIEQLPQGLALSTVDVQRAYRSLSVFYFNPQFNTLVPDSRMIAVPGNGLATGLMEALLAGPTQWLAPAVRNSFALGVGLNFDNVPIENGVATVDLTADAGAASDETRRQMAQQIVWTLRQVPEVRAVSITSGGQLFAIPGVPIP
;
A
#
# COMPACT_ATOMS: atom_id res chain seq x y z
N MET A 1 -64.82 10.49 45.22
CA MET A 1 -66.19 11.04 45.28
C MET A 1 -66.12 12.56 45.47
N LYS A 2 -66.41 13.35 44.42
CA LYS A 2 -67.32 14.52 44.42
C LYS A 2 -67.17 15.25 43.08
N LYS A 3 -68.31 15.33 42.40
CA LYS A 3 -68.59 15.96 41.10
C LYS A 3 -68.96 17.44 41.29
N PHE A 4 -69.25 18.07 40.15
CA PHE A 4 -70.06 19.28 39.86
C PHE A 4 -69.22 20.48 39.35
N ILE A 5 -69.29 20.85 38.05
CA ILE A 5 -70.38 21.58 37.31
C ILE A 5 -70.33 23.07 37.70
N SER A 6 -70.29 24.11 36.84
CA SER A 6 -70.35 24.27 35.38
C SER A 6 -70.26 25.77 34.99
N ALA A 7 -69.78 26.05 33.76
CA ALA A 7 -70.23 27.12 32.83
C ALA A 7 -69.88 28.61 33.12
N PRO A 8 -70.17 29.56 32.19
CA PRO A 8 -69.37 29.88 30.98
C PRO A 8 -69.13 31.42 30.85
N ILE A 9 -68.45 31.91 29.80
CA ILE A 9 -68.80 33.16 29.08
C ILE A 9 -67.92 33.33 27.82
N LEU A 10 -68.64 33.52 26.71
CA LEU A 10 -68.26 34.00 25.37
C LEU A 10 -67.40 35.28 25.37
N LEU A 11 -66.50 35.47 24.39
CA LEU A 11 -66.71 36.45 23.30
C LEU A 11 -65.52 36.51 22.29
N PHE A 12 -65.88 36.56 21.00
CA PHE A 12 -65.21 37.24 19.86
C PHE A 12 -63.84 36.70 19.36
N CYS A 13 -63.76 36.02 18.22
CA CYS A 13 -63.92 36.52 16.83
C CYS A 13 -62.81 37.50 16.40
N GLY A 14 -61.89 37.02 15.57
CA GLY A 14 -60.81 37.81 14.97
C GLY A 14 -59.93 36.95 14.07
N MET A 15 -60.46 36.56 12.92
CA MET A 15 -59.76 35.82 11.87
C MET A 15 -59.10 36.83 10.92
N THR A 16 -57.77 36.90 10.91
CA THR A 16 -57.02 37.52 9.81
C THR A 16 -55.96 36.56 9.29
N LEU A 17 -56.26 36.03 8.10
CA LEU A 17 -55.33 35.43 7.16
C LEU A 17 -54.23 36.44 6.78
N ALA A 18 -52.98 36.00 6.79
CA ALA A 18 -51.87 36.35 5.87
C ALA A 18 -50.54 36.36 6.64
N GLY A 19 -49.81 35.24 6.58
CA GLY A 19 -48.50 35.11 7.21
C GLY A 19 -47.73 33.88 6.77
N CYS A 20 -47.90 33.45 5.51
CA CYS A 20 -47.00 32.49 4.87
C CYS A 20 -46.07 33.29 3.95
N GLY A 21 -44.87 33.57 4.45
CA GLY A 21 -43.85 34.28 3.69
C GLY A 21 -42.96 35.05 4.64
N LEU A 22 -41.96 34.36 5.19
CA LEU A 22 -40.65 34.85 5.63
C LEU A 22 -39.96 33.68 6.33
N LEU A 23 -39.56 32.67 5.54
CA LEU A 23 -38.49 31.76 5.98
C LEU A 23 -37.18 32.51 5.74
N PRO A 24 -36.39 32.85 6.78
CA PRO A 24 -35.09 33.45 6.57
C PRO A 24 -34.18 32.47 5.84
N TRP A 25 -33.64 32.89 4.69
CA TRP A 25 -32.64 32.18 3.90
C TRP A 25 -31.26 32.20 4.56
N SER A 26 -31.16 31.68 5.78
CA SER A 26 -29.90 31.59 6.50
C SER A 26 -29.83 30.31 7.33
N LEU A 27 -29.93 29.18 6.63
CA LEU A 27 -29.39 27.90 7.08
C LEU A 27 -28.42 27.38 6.01
N THR A 28 -27.44 28.20 5.65
CA THR A 28 -26.17 27.66 5.19
C THR A 28 -25.41 27.22 6.44
N ALA A 29 -24.98 25.96 6.47
CA ALA A 29 -24.04 25.51 7.47
C ALA A 29 -22.78 26.38 7.37
N GLN A 30 -22.60 27.29 8.33
CA GLN A 30 -21.37 28.05 8.44
C GLN A 30 -20.31 27.12 9.02
N VAL A 31 -19.33 26.76 8.20
CA VAL A 31 -18.08 26.18 8.69
C VAL A 31 -17.38 27.28 9.50
N PRO A 32 -17.01 27.05 10.77
CA PRO A 32 -16.27 28.04 11.55
C PRO A 32 -14.93 28.32 10.85
N VAL A 33 -14.74 29.55 10.37
CA VAL A 33 -13.47 30.00 9.76
C VAL A 33 -12.47 30.49 10.80
N ASP A 34 -12.88 30.64 12.06
CA ASP A 34 -12.01 30.87 13.20
C ASP A 34 -11.79 29.56 13.98
N SER A 35 -11.07 28.64 13.36
CA SER A 35 -10.26 27.71 14.15
C SER A 35 -8.81 28.14 13.95
N SER A 36 -8.18 28.63 15.01
CA SER A 36 -6.72 28.70 15.04
C SER A 36 -6.21 27.33 14.62
N VAL A 37 -5.40 27.25 13.57
CA VAL A 37 -4.68 26.02 13.24
C VAL A 37 -3.88 25.68 14.49
N GLN A 38 -4.36 24.70 15.25
CA GLN A 38 -3.54 24.02 16.23
C GLN A 38 -2.54 23.25 15.38
N GLN A 39 -1.42 23.88 15.08
CA GLN A 39 -0.24 23.16 14.64
C GLN A 39 0.02 22.18 15.77
N ALA A 40 -0.27 20.90 15.53
CA ALA A 40 0.25 19.87 16.37
C ALA A 40 1.76 20.09 16.32
N ASN A 41 2.33 20.59 17.42
CA ASN A 41 3.73 20.40 17.69
C ASN A 41 3.86 18.88 17.86
N GLU A 42 4.02 18.19 16.73
CA GLU A 42 4.77 16.96 16.70
C GLU A 42 6.14 17.36 17.23
N SER A 43 6.26 17.26 18.55
CA SER A 43 7.54 17.30 19.22
C SER A 43 8.33 16.20 18.54
N GLY A 44 9.24 16.61 17.66
CA GLY A 44 10.19 15.73 17.02
C GLY A 44 11.01 15.07 18.11
N SER A 45 10.50 13.96 18.64
CA SER A 45 11.38 12.86 18.94
C SER A 45 11.92 12.46 17.58
N ASN A 46 13.18 12.81 17.33
CA ASN A 46 14.07 11.94 16.57
C ASN A 46 14.06 10.57 17.26
N GLN A 47 12.96 9.81 17.12
CA GLN A 47 13.12 8.39 16.95
C GLN A 47 13.73 8.32 15.58
N GLU A 48 15.06 8.23 15.56
CA GLU A 48 15.73 7.39 14.57
C GLU A 48 14.76 6.25 14.28
N ASP A 49 14.26 6.14 13.05
CA ASP A 49 13.56 4.97 12.56
C ASP A 49 14.58 3.83 12.67
N GLN A 50 14.78 3.32 13.89
CA GLN A 50 15.56 2.14 14.16
C GLN A 50 14.71 1.04 13.58
N PHE A 51 15.00 0.71 12.32
CA PHE A 51 14.46 -0.45 11.66
C PHE A 51 14.82 -1.65 12.53
N ILE A 52 13.88 -2.11 13.37
CA ILE A 52 14.02 -3.38 14.06
C ILE A 52 13.92 -4.44 12.98
N ARG A 53 15.08 -4.77 12.42
CA ARG A 53 15.22 -5.76 11.38
C ARG A 53 15.09 -7.14 12.02
N VAL A 54 13.96 -7.79 11.78
CA VAL A 54 13.79 -9.19 12.12
C VAL A 54 14.58 -9.99 11.10
N ILE A 55 15.66 -10.65 11.52
CA ILE A 55 16.39 -11.59 10.68
C ILE A 55 15.78 -12.97 10.93
N PRO A 56 14.88 -13.46 10.06
CA PRO A 56 14.29 -14.77 10.25
C PRO A 56 15.36 -15.85 10.16
N GLN A 57 15.09 -16.96 10.84
CA GLN A 57 15.95 -18.14 10.79
C GLN A 57 15.32 -19.16 9.84
N GLY A 58 16.16 -19.88 9.10
CA GLY A 58 15.71 -20.99 8.26
C GLY A 58 15.15 -22.18 9.08
N PRO A 59 14.58 -23.19 8.41
CA PRO A 59 13.99 -24.34 9.07
C PRO A 59 15.05 -25.14 9.84
N ARG A 60 14.71 -25.55 11.07
CA ARG A 60 15.58 -26.36 11.93
C ARG A 60 15.29 -27.84 11.80
N VAL A 61 16.32 -28.66 11.98
CA VAL A 61 16.21 -30.11 12.03
C VAL A 61 15.24 -30.52 13.14
N GLY A 62 14.31 -31.42 12.81
CA GLY A 62 13.34 -31.96 13.76
C GLY A 62 12.12 -31.08 14.04
N MET A 63 11.92 -29.98 13.31
CA MET A 63 10.68 -29.19 13.39
C MET A 63 9.45 -30.07 13.14
N THR A 64 8.39 -29.86 13.93
CA THR A 64 7.09 -30.45 13.63
C THR A 64 6.45 -29.78 12.41
N ALA A 65 5.44 -30.42 11.81
CA ALA A 65 4.69 -29.84 10.68
C ALA A 65 4.11 -28.44 10.99
N VAL A 66 3.55 -28.27 12.19
CA VAL A 66 3.00 -26.98 12.65
C VAL A 66 4.11 -25.95 12.84
N GLN A 67 5.24 -26.33 13.44
CA GLN A 67 6.38 -25.44 13.62
C GLN A 67 7.00 -25.00 12.28
N LEU A 68 7.02 -25.89 11.28
CA LEU A 68 7.49 -25.56 9.94
C LEU A 68 6.63 -24.47 9.30
N VAL A 69 5.30 -24.61 9.35
CA VAL A 69 4.39 -23.62 8.77
C VAL A 69 4.42 -22.31 9.55
N GLN A 70 4.51 -22.35 10.87
CA GLN A 70 4.69 -21.13 11.66
C GLN A 70 5.99 -20.41 11.27
N GLY A 71 7.11 -21.13 11.18
CA GLY A 71 8.39 -20.55 10.77
C GLY A 71 8.37 -19.99 9.35
N PHE A 72 7.66 -20.63 8.41
CA PHE A 72 7.42 -20.09 7.07
C PHE A 72 6.65 -18.76 7.12
N LEU A 73 5.56 -18.68 7.89
CA LEU A 73 4.78 -17.45 8.03
C LEU A 73 5.61 -16.32 8.65
N ASP A 74 6.39 -16.62 9.69
CA ASP A 74 7.28 -15.66 10.35
C ASP A 74 8.38 -15.17 9.39
N ALA A 75 8.97 -16.08 8.61
CA ALA A 75 10.01 -15.75 7.63
C ALA A 75 9.47 -15.01 6.40
N SER A 76 8.20 -15.20 6.05
CA SER A 76 7.56 -14.55 4.90
C SER A 76 7.47 -13.03 5.03
N ALA A 77 7.54 -12.49 6.25
CA ALA A 77 7.56 -11.04 6.48
C ALA A 77 8.88 -10.36 6.06
N ALA A 78 9.96 -11.13 5.90
CA ALA A 78 11.26 -10.62 5.45
C ALA A 78 11.34 -10.67 3.92
N ALA A 79 11.39 -9.50 3.28
CA ALA A 79 11.38 -9.36 1.82
C ALA A 79 12.76 -9.51 1.17
N GLU A 80 13.83 -9.63 1.96
CA GLU A 80 15.19 -9.66 1.44
C GLU A 80 15.47 -10.86 0.53
N ALA A 81 16.22 -10.58 -0.55
CA ALA A 81 16.62 -11.57 -1.54
C ALA A 81 15.44 -12.43 -2.02
N ASP A 82 14.30 -11.79 -2.32
CA ASP A 82 13.08 -12.47 -2.75
C ASP A 82 12.62 -13.53 -1.73
N HIS A 83 12.45 -13.08 -0.48
CA HIS A 83 12.00 -13.92 0.63
C HIS A 83 12.83 -15.21 0.80
N ALA A 84 14.15 -15.15 0.56
CA ALA A 84 15.03 -16.33 0.48
C ALA A 84 14.88 -17.28 1.68
N VAL A 85 14.79 -16.73 2.90
CA VAL A 85 14.65 -17.53 4.12
C VAL A 85 13.29 -18.23 4.20
N ALA A 86 12.21 -17.61 3.71
CA ALA A 86 10.90 -18.25 3.64
C ALA A 86 10.93 -19.40 2.61
N ARG A 87 11.62 -19.20 1.48
CA ARG A 87 11.78 -20.23 0.44
C ARG A 87 12.51 -21.48 0.97
N ASP A 88 13.39 -21.37 1.96
CA ASP A 88 14.06 -22.52 2.60
C ASP A 88 13.08 -23.50 3.29
N TYR A 89 11.89 -23.04 3.70
CA TYR A 89 10.85 -23.90 4.29
C TYR A 89 10.10 -24.75 3.26
N LEU A 90 10.19 -24.39 1.99
CA LEU A 90 9.46 -24.99 0.88
C LEU A 90 10.27 -26.14 0.27
N THR A 91 9.60 -27.04 -0.47
CA THR A 91 10.32 -27.91 -1.41
C THR A 91 10.92 -27.07 -2.54
N GLY A 92 11.98 -27.55 -3.21
CA GLY A 92 12.58 -26.80 -4.32
C GLY A 92 11.58 -26.44 -5.43
N GLU A 93 10.65 -27.34 -5.74
CA GLU A 93 9.60 -27.10 -6.74
C GLU A 93 8.55 -26.09 -6.27
N ALA A 94 8.19 -26.09 -4.98
CA ALA A 94 7.28 -25.11 -4.41
C ALA A 94 7.95 -23.72 -4.31
N ALA A 95 9.22 -23.68 -3.90
CA ALA A 95 10.02 -22.46 -3.88
C ALA A 95 10.14 -21.82 -5.27
N ALA A 96 10.27 -22.61 -6.34
CA ALA A 96 10.36 -22.06 -7.70
C ALA A 96 9.02 -21.52 -8.25
N ARG A 97 7.87 -21.98 -7.71
CA ARG A 97 6.52 -21.63 -8.21
C ARG A 97 5.78 -20.63 -7.32
N TRP A 98 6.27 -20.38 -6.12
CA TRP A 98 5.65 -19.45 -5.19
C TRP A 98 6.01 -18.01 -5.55
N ILE A 99 4.96 -17.20 -5.74
CA ILE A 99 4.99 -15.80 -6.13
C ILE A 99 4.50 -14.98 -4.92
N PRO A 100 5.41 -14.49 -4.06
CA PRO A 100 5.05 -13.65 -2.92
C PRO A 100 4.38 -12.32 -3.35
N GLU A 101 4.68 -11.82 -4.55
CA GLU A 101 4.15 -10.58 -5.11
C GLU A 101 2.69 -10.69 -5.57
N ALA A 102 2.09 -11.89 -5.55
CA ALA A 102 0.67 -12.10 -5.90
C ALA A 102 -0.33 -11.43 -4.93
N GLY A 103 0.17 -10.67 -3.96
CA GLY A 103 -0.58 -9.86 -3.01
C GLY A 103 -0.43 -10.33 -1.57
N VAL A 104 -0.97 -9.55 -0.64
CA VAL A 104 -0.90 -9.80 0.81
C VAL A 104 -2.30 -9.89 1.39
N GLN A 105 -2.58 -10.98 2.11
CA GLN A 105 -3.73 -11.08 3.00
C GLN A 105 -3.29 -10.64 4.41
N VAL A 106 -3.87 -9.55 4.90
CA VAL A 106 -3.52 -8.96 6.21
C VAL A 106 -4.46 -9.53 7.28
N PHE A 107 -3.91 -10.21 8.28
CA PHE A 107 -4.69 -10.83 9.36
C PHE A 107 -4.38 -10.23 10.74
N LYS A 108 -5.34 -10.35 11.66
CA LYS A 108 -5.20 -9.91 13.06
C LYS A 108 -4.89 -11.06 13.99
N GLY A 109 -4.13 -10.76 15.04
CA GLY A 109 -3.89 -11.67 16.16
C GLY A 109 -3.00 -12.85 15.79
N THR A 110 -3.08 -13.92 16.58
CA THR A 110 -2.30 -15.14 16.37
C THR A 110 -3.13 -16.14 15.57
N PRO A 111 -2.61 -16.67 14.45
CA PRO A 111 -3.35 -17.64 13.65
C PRO A 111 -3.49 -18.97 14.38
N ALA A 112 -4.62 -19.63 14.17
CA ALA A 112 -4.81 -21.02 14.58
C ALA A 112 -4.18 -21.94 13.51
N LEU A 113 -3.32 -22.86 13.95
CA LEU A 113 -2.69 -23.86 13.10
C LEU A 113 -3.08 -25.26 13.56
N THR A 114 -3.79 -26.00 12.71
CA THR A 114 -4.28 -27.34 13.03
C THR A 114 -3.74 -28.36 12.01
N LEU A 115 -3.06 -29.40 12.51
CA LEU A 115 -2.57 -30.48 11.66
C LEU A 115 -3.69 -31.50 11.39
N THR A 116 -3.87 -31.88 10.13
CA THR A 116 -4.76 -32.96 9.69
C THR A 116 -4.05 -33.80 8.64
N GLY A 117 -3.61 -35.01 9.02
CA GLY A 117 -2.74 -35.83 8.17
C GLY A 117 -1.40 -35.13 7.93
N THR A 118 -1.11 -34.81 6.67
CA THR A 118 0.09 -34.06 6.24
C THR A 118 -0.19 -32.60 5.92
N THR A 119 -1.40 -32.10 6.20
CA THR A 119 -1.82 -30.74 5.88
C THR A 119 -1.99 -29.93 7.16
N VAL A 120 -1.36 -28.76 7.22
CA VAL A 120 -1.60 -27.75 8.26
C VAL A 120 -2.63 -26.76 7.74
N GLN A 121 -3.72 -26.60 8.48
CA GLN A 121 -4.76 -25.61 8.22
C GLN A 121 -4.46 -24.36 9.03
N PHE A 122 -4.43 -23.22 8.35
CA PHE A 122 -4.31 -21.88 8.92
C PHE A 122 -5.69 -21.23 8.98
N SER A 123 -5.99 -20.56 10.10
CA SER A 123 -7.18 -19.72 10.24
C SER A 123 -6.89 -18.49 11.09
N ALA A 124 -7.26 -17.30 10.61
CA ALA A 124 -7.14 -16.05 11.36
C ALA A 124 -8.19 -15.02 10.92
N PRO A 125 -8.62 -14.09 11.78
CA PRO A 125 -9.47 -12.96 11.37
C PRO A 125 -8.78 -12.14 10.28
N LEU A 126 -9.47 -11.92 9.16
CA LEU A 126 -8.95 -11.15 8.03
C LEU A 126 -9.28 -9.66 8.24
N GLU A 127 -8.26 -8.81 8.14
CA GLU A 127 -8.38 -7.35 8.31
C GLU A 127 -8.45 -6.62 6.97
N GLY A 128 -7.63 -7.03 6.01
CA GLY A 128 -7.45 -6.28 4.78
C GLY A 128 -6.67 -7.05 3.74
N ARG A 129 -6.54 -6.46 2.56
CA ARG A 129 -5.77 -7.01 1.44
C ARG A 129 -4.91 -5.93 0.83
N ILE A 130 -3.66 -6.26 0.55
CA ILE A 130 -2.79 -5.48 -0.32
C ILE A 130 -2.77 -6.23 -1.66
N SER A 131 -3.22 -5.58 -2.73
CA SER A 131 -3.13 -6.17 -4.08
C SER A 131 -1.69 -6.23 -4.58
N GLU A 132 -1.46 -6.93 -5.69
CA GLU A 132 -0.15 -7.03 -6.38
C GLU A 132 0.47 -5.66 -6.67
N ASN A 133 -0.36 -4.67 -6.96
CA ASN A 133 0.08 -3.31 -7.23
C ASN A 133 0.18 -2.44 -5.96
N GLY A 134 -0.02 -3.00 -4.76
CA GLY A 134 0.14 -2.28 -3.50
C GLY A 134 -1.09 -1.51 -3.01
N ASN A 135 -2.27 -1.64 -3.62
CA ASN A 135 -3.48 -1.01 -3.08
C ASN A 135 -3.97 -1.72 -1.83
N TYR A 136 -4.07 -1.00 -0.72
CA TYR A 136 -4.68 -1.52 0.50
C TYR A 136 -6.21 -1.37 0.46
N SER A 137 -6.92 -2.47 0.71
CA SER A 137 -8.38 -2.51 0.84
C SER A 137 -8.77 -3.19 2.16
N PRO A 138 -9.41 -2.46 3.10
CA PRO A 138 -9.89 -3.07 4.33
C PRO A 138 -11.08 -3.99 4.04
N VAL A 139 -11.20 -5.07 4.80
CA VAL A 139 -12.39 -5.94 4.76
C VAL A 139 -13.50 -5.32 5.58
N GLN A 140 -14.71 -5.28 5.00
CA GLN A 140 -15.90 -4.82 5.71
C GLN A 140 -16.55 -5.99 6.46
N GLY A 141 -16.83 -5.79 7.75
CA GLY A 141 -17.45 -6.81 8.60
C GLY A 141 -16.48 -7.90 9.08
N GLU A 142 -17.03 -8.96 9.67
CA GLU A 142 -16.25 -10.09 10.14
C GLU A 142 -15.92 -11.04 8.98
N SER A 143 -14.64 -11.33 8.81
CA SER A 143 -14.14 -12.27 7.80
C SER A 143 -12.97 -13.06 8.35
N THR A 144 -12.76 -14.26 7.82
CA THR A 144 -11.69 -15.17 8.24
C THR A 144 -10.84 -15.56 7.04
N LEU A 145 -9.53 -15.41 7.17
CA LEU A 145 -8.56 -15.94 6.25
C LEU A 145 -8.34 -17.41 6.58
N ASN A 146 -8.56 -18.29 5.60
CA ASN A 146 -8.25 -19.71 5.71
C ASN A 146 -7.24 -20.10 4.64
N ALA A 147 -6.21 -20.83 5.01
CA ALA A 147 -5.17 -21.32 4.11
C ALA A 147 -4.81 -22.77 4.45
N LYS A 148 -4.30 -23.49 3.45
CA LYS A 148 -3.87 -24.88 3.60
C LYS A 148 -2.44 -25.00 3.11
N PHE A 149 -1.61 -25.63 3.93
CA PHE A 149 -0.23 -25.96 3.61
C PHE A 149 -0.11 -27.48 3.61
N THR A 150 0.26 -28.08 2.48
CA THR A 150 0.49 -29.54 2.40
C THR A 150 1.98 -29.79 2.47
N LEU A 151 2.37 -30.72 3.35
CA LEU A 151 3.76 -30.99 3.68
C LEU A 151 4.18 -32.39 3.22
N VAL A 152 5.46 -32.51 2.92
CA VAL A 152 6.14 -33.74 2.52
C VAL A 152 7.42 -33.90 3.35
N ARG A 153 7.89 -35.13 3.51
CA ARG A 153 9.22 -35.40 4.08
C ARG A 153 10.26 -35.51 2.99
N GLN A 154 11.31 -34.69 3.06
CA GLN A 154 12.51 -34.78 2.23
C GLN A 154 13.71 -35.00 3.17
N GLU A 155 14.49 -36.04 2.92
CA GLU A 155 15.67 -36.37 3.75
C GLU A 155 15.35 -36.46 5.26
N GLY A 156 14.15 -36.96 5.58
CA GLY A 156 13.66 -37.07 6.96
C GLY A 156 13.12 -35.77 7.58
N GLN A 157 13.27 -34.63 6.93
CA GLN A 157 12.77 -33.32 7.39
C GLN A 157 11.46 -32.93 6.69
N TRP A 158 10.60 -32.18 7.38
CA TRP A 158 9.40 -31.63 6.75
C TRP A 158 9.74 -30.45 5.82
N ARG A 159 9.04 -30.39 4.68
CA ARG A 159 9.03 -29.27 3.72
C ARG A 159 7.60 -28.99 3.25
N ILE A 160 7.29 -27.74 2.95
CA ILE A 160 5.97 -27.35 2.40
C ILE A 160 6.00 -27.57 0.88
N GLU A 161 5.09 -28.42 0.39
CA GLU A 161 4.97 -28.76 -1.04
C GLU A 161 3.90 -27.95 -1.75
N GLN A 162 2.80 -27.64 -1.06
CA GLN A 162 1.69 -26.86 -1.62
C GLN A 162 1.28 -25.78 -0.63
N LEU A 163 1.09 -24.57 -1.15
CA LEU A 163 0.71 -23.38 -0.41
C LEU A 163 -0.06 -22.40 -1.31
N PRO A 164 -0.85 -21.48 -0.74
CA PRO A 164 -1.43 -20.38 -1.51
C PRO A 164 -0.35 -19.46 -2.08
N GLN A 165 -0.69 -18.79 -3.18
CA GLN A 165 0.14 -17.71 -3.72
C GLN A 165 0.02 -16.44 -2.86
N GLY A 166 1.03 -15.57 -2.96
CA GLY A 166 1.11 -14.34 -2.18
C GLY A 166 1.53 -14.60 -0.72
N LEU A 167 1.33 -13.57 0.09
CA LEU A 167 1.73 -13.53 1.49
C LEU A 167 0.52 -13.50 2.42
N ALA A 168 0.64 -14.14 3.58
CA ALA A 168 -0.25 -13.93 4.71
C ALA A 168 0.57 -13.26 5.82
N LEU A 169 0.32 -11.98 6.06
CA LEU A 169 1.09 -11.18 7.04
C LEU A 169 0.18 -10.69 8.15
N SER A 170 0.70 -10.65 9.38
CA SER A 170 -0.02 -10.01 10.47
C SER A 170 -0.07 -8.50 10.27
N THR A 171 -1.04 -7.81 10.86
CA THR A 171 -1.08 -6.34 10.88
C THR A 171 0.23 -5.73 11.39
N VAL A 172 0.89 -6.38 12.37
CA VAL A 172 2.16 -5.92 12.93
C VAL A 172 3.30 -6.06 11.92
N ASP A 173 3.34 -7.16 11.16
CA ASP A 173 4.34 -7.36 10.13
C ASP A 173 4.17 -6.36 8.98
N VAL A 174 2.94 -6.08 8.56
CA VAL A 174 2.66 -5.05 7.56
C VAL A 174 3.11 -3.67 8.04
N GLN A 175 2.82 -3.30 9.29
CA GLN A 175 3.26 -2.01 9.85
C GLN A 175 4.79 -1.86 9.90
N ARG A 176 5.51 -2.98 10.09
CA ARG A 176 6.98 -2.98 10.11
C ARG A 176 7.55 -2.96 8.70
N ALA A 177 7.07 -3.86 7.85
CA ALA A 177 7.64 -4.18 6.55
C ALA A 177 7.06 -3.36 5.41
N TYR A 178 6.02 -2.54 5.60
CA TYR A 178 5.46 -1.70 4.54
C TYR A 178 5.37 -0.24 4.94
N ARG A 179 5.36 0.64 3.94
CA ARG A 179 5.08 2.07 4.06
C ARG A 179 3.99 2.46 3.08
N SER A 180 3.09 3.33 3.53
CA SER A 180 2.07 3.93 2.67
C SER A 180 2.67 5.16 2.00
N LEU A 181 2.90 5.08 0.69
CA LEU A 181 3.54 6.13 -0.12
C LEU A 181 2.72 6.40 -1.37
N SER A 182 2.83 7.61 -1.91
CA SER A 182 2.08 7.98 -3.13
C SER A 182 2.90 7.72 -4.39
N VAL A 183 2.26 7.19 -5.42
CA VAL A 183 2.77 7.20 -6.79
C VAL A 183 1.99 8.24 -7.58
N PHE A 184 2.68 9.14 -8.30
CA PHE A 184 2.03 10.29 -8.93
C PHE A 184 1.77 10.08 -10.42
N TYR A 185 0.53 10.32 -10.84
CA TYR A 185 0.07 10.24 -12.23
C TYR A 185 -0.56 11.54 -12.68
N PHE A 186 -0.56 11.85 -13.97
CA PHE A 186 -1.24 13.05 -14.46
C PHE A 186 -2.75 12.86 -14.51
N ASN A 187 -3.52 13.93 -14.34
CA ASN A 187 -4.90 13.94 -14.83
C ASN A 187 -4.94 13.90 -16.38
N PRO A 188 -6.11 13.69 -17.03
CA PRO A 188 -6.19 13.57 -18.47
C PRO A 188 -5.77 14.83 -19.25
N GLN A 189 -5.71 15.99 -18.58
CA GLN A 189 -5.28 17.27 -19.13
C GLN A 189 -3.77 17.52 -18.98
N PHE A 190 -3.02 16.61 -18.35
CA PHE A 190 -1.57 16.72 -18.11
C PHE A 190 -1.13 18.02 -17.39
N ASN A 191 -2.00 18.58 -16.53
CA ASN A 191 -1.70 19.82 -15.81
C ASN A 191 -1.66 19.67 -14.28
N THR A 192 -2.10 18.52 -13.76
CA THR A 192 -2.09 18.22 -12.32
C THR A 192 -1.62 16.79 -12.09
N LEU A 193 -0.74 16.60 -11.12
CA LEU A 193 -0.36 15.28 -10.61
C LEU A 193 -1.32 14.85 -9.49
N VAL A 194 -1.86 13.65 -9.63
CA VAL A 194 -2.81 13.01 -8.73
C VAL A 194 -2.07 11.89 -7.98
N PRO A 195 -2.08 11.90 -6.64
CA PRO A 195 -1.47 10.85 -5.85
C PRO A 195 -2.31 9.56 -5.87
N ASP A 196 -1.62 8.43 -6.03
CA ASP A 196 -2.17 7.08 -5.90
C ASP A 196 -1.49 6.39 -4.73
N SER A 197 -2.20 6.16 -3.63
CA SER A 197 -1.63 5.62 -2.39
C SER A 197 -1.36 4.11 -2.49
N ARG A 198 -0.11 3.72 -2.22
CA ARG A 198 0.40 2.34 -2.32
C ARG A 198 1.13 1.93 -1.06
N MET A 199 0.96 0.66 -0.68
CA MET A 199 1.78 -0.03 0.30
C MET A 199 3.04 -0.55 -0.40
N ILE A 200 4.21 0.00 -0.03
CA ILE A 200 5.52 -0.35 -0.57
C ILE A 200 6.33 -1.09 0.50
N ALA A 201 6.96 -2.21 0.17
CA ALA A 201 7.72 -3.04 1.12
C ALA A 201 9.11 -2.46 1.50
N VAL A 202 9.59 -2.73 2.72
CA VAL A 202 10.83 -2.24 3.36
C VAL A 202 11.43 -3.34 4.29
N PRO A 203 12.71 -3.78 4.16
CA PRO A 203 13.66 -3.56 3.07
C PRO A 203 13.63 -4.73 2.05
N GLY A 204 13.23 -4.46 0.82
CA GLY A 204 13.52 -5.27 -0.37
C GLY A 204 14.63 -4.60 -1.20
N ASN A 205 14.35 -4.31 -2.48
CA ASN A 205 15.24 -3.58 -3.41
C ASN A 205 15.47 -2.08 -3.07
N GLY A 206 15.05 -1.63 -1.89
CA GLY A 206 15.01 -0.22 -1.46
C GLY A 206 13.72 0.51 -1.85
N LEU A 207 13.35 1.54 -1.06
CA LEU A 207 12.11 2.30 -1.25
C LEU A 207 12.01 2.98 -2.63
N ALA A 208 13.13 3.53 -3.13
CA ALA A 208 13.15 4.20 -4.43
C ALA A 208 12.89 3.22 -5.57
N THR A 209 13.47 2.02 -5.52
CA THR A 209 13.23 0.96 -6.51
C THR A 209 11.76 0.55 -6.51
N GLY A 210 11.20 0.21 -5.33
CA GLY A 210 9.79 -0.22 -5.25
C GLY A 210 8.80 0.85 -5.69
N LEU A 211 9.09 2.13 -5.44
CA LEU A 211 8.29 3.24 -5.96
C LEU A 211 8.37 3.38 -7.49
N MET A 212 9.56 3.19 -8.08
CA MET A 212 9.69 3.22 -9.54
C MET A 212 9.02 2.03 -10.20
N GLU A 213 9.17 0.83 -9.65
CA GLU A 213 8.44 -0.37 -10.12
C GLU A 213 6.93 -0.13 -10.09
N ALA A 214 6.41 0.44 -8.99
CA ALA A 214 4.99 0.78 -8.87
C ALA A 214 4.53 1.87 -9.87
N LEU A 215 5.39 2.86 -10.17
CA LEU A 215 5.11 3.90 -11.16
C LEU A 215 5.05 3.34 -12.60
N LEU A 216 5.97 2.43 -12.93
CA LEU A 216 6.04 1.79 -14.24
C LEU A 216 4.90 0.79 -14.44
N ALA A 217 4.49 0.08 -13.38
CA ALA A 217 3.33 -0.81 -13.39
C ALA A 217 2.00 -0.08 -13.65
N GLY A 218 1.94 1.23 -13.37
CA GLY A 218 0.79 2.07 -13.65
C GLY A 218 -0.24 2.14 -12.52
N PRO A 219 -1.31 2.95 -12.72
CA PRO A 219 -2.25 3.32 -11.67
C PRO A 219 -3.09 2.15 -11.15
N THR A 220 -3.63 2.29 -9.94
CA THR A 220 -4.58 1.32 -9.38
C THR A 220 -5.82 1.23 -10.25
N GLN A 221 -6.48 0.07 -10.27
CA GLN A 221 -7.64 -0.17 -11.13
C GLN A 221 -8.75 0.87 -10.94
N TRP A 222 -8.97 1.32 -9.70
CA TRP A 222 -9.99 2.31 -9.40
C TRP A 222 -9.60 3.72 -9.86
N LEU A 223 -8.31 4.07 -9.88
CA LEU A 223 -7.80 5.38 -10.28
C LEU A 223 -7.52 5.47 -11.78
N ALA A 224 -7.21 4.34 -12.43
CA ALA A 224 -6.80 4.28 -13.83
C ALA A 224 -7.69 5.07 -14.82
N PRO A 225 -9.03 5.11 -14.70
CA PRO A 225 -9.86 5.92 -15.60
C PRO A 225 -9.63 7.43 -15.48
N ALA A 226 -9.20 7.90 -14.30
CA ALA A 226 -9.07 9.31 -13.96
C ALA A 226 -7.66 9.88 -14.19
N VAL A 227 -6.68 9.06 -14.55
CA VAL A 227 -5.27 9.48 -14.66
C VAL A 227 -4.60 8.99 -15.95
N ARG A 228 -3.39 9.48 -16.21
CA ARG A 228 -2.52 9.13 -17.33
C ARG A 228 -1.14 8.82 -16.81
N ASN A 229 -0.57 7.72 -17.31
CA ASN A 229 0.83 7.41 -17.13
C ASN A 229 1.59 7.85 -18.37
N SER A 230 2.71 8.56 -18.20
CA SER A 230 3.48 9.11 -19.33
C SER A 230 4.46 8.10 -19.92
N PHE A 231 4.62 6.93 -19.28
CA PHE A 231 5.41 5.82 -19.77
C PHE A 231 4.61 5.00 -20.79
N ALA A 232 5.19 4.80 -21.96
CA ALA A 232 4.62 3.91 -22.97
C ALA A 232 4.73 2.44 -22.53
N LEU A 233 3.89 1.57 -23.10
CA LEU A 233 4.01 0.12 -22.91
C LEU A 233 5.42 -0.34 -23.32
N GLY A 234 6.10 -1.08 -22.44
CA GLY A 234 7.46 -1.58 -22.67
C GLY A 234 8.57 -0.68 -22.12
N VAL A 235 8.25 0.56 -21.69
CA VAL A 235 9.22 1.35 -20.93
C VAL A 235 9.35 0.77 -19.53
N GLY A 236 10.57 0.40 -19.16
CA GLY A 236 10.92 -0.15 -17.84
C GLY A 236 12.19 0.47 -17.29
N LEU A 237 12.73 -0.11 -16.22
CA LEU A 237 14.09 0.16 -15.80
C LEU A 237 15.07 -0.65 -16.66
N ASN A 238 16.22 -0.07 -16.99
CA ASN A 238 17.31 -0.76 -17.67
C ASN A 238 18.05 -1.74 -16.74
N PHE A 239 18.07 -1.41 -15.45
CA PHE A 239 18.51 -2.28 -14.36
C PHE A 239 17.43 -2.30 -13.29
N ASP A 240 17.13 -3.45 -12.70
CA ASP A 240 16.06 -3.63 -11.70
C ASP A 240 16.43 -3.02 -10.32
N ASN A 241 16.97 -1.81 -10.30
CA ASN A 241 17.31 -1.04 -9.12
C ASN A 241 17.34 0.48 -9.38
N VAL A 242 17.08 1.25 -8.33
CA VAL A 242 17.25 2.70 -8.30
C VAL A 242 18.21 3.04 -7.14
N PRO A 243 19.53 3.02 -7.36
CA PRO A 243 20.49 3.32 -6.30
C PRO A 243 20.43 4.79 -5.91
N ILE A 244 20.66 5.05 -4.61
CA ILE A 244 20.76 6.40 -4.05
C ILE A 244 22.20 6.60 -3.56
N GLU A 245 22.91 7.54 -4.19
CA GLU A 245 24.29 7.88 -3.82
C GLU A 245 24.40 9.37 -3.52
N ASN A 246 24.89 9.73 -2.34
CA ASN A 246 25.01 11.13 -1.91
C ASN A 246 23.70 11.94 -2.03
N GLY A 247 22.56 11.26 -1.89
CA GLY A 247 21.22 11.81 -2.04
C GLY A 247 20.74 11.99 -3.48
N VAL A 248 21.42 11.41 -4.46
CA VAL A 248 20.98 11.36 -5.85
C VAL A 248 20.42 9.98 -6.16
N ALA A 249 19.11 9.89 -6.43
CA ALA A 249 18.51 8.66 -6.96
C ALA A 249 18.80 8.54 -8.46
N THR A 250 19.42 7.45 -8.89
CA THR A 250 19.72 7.22 -10.31
C THR A 250 18.69 6.29 -10.92
N VAL A 251 17.91 6.81 -11.87
CA VAL A 251 16.90 6.07 -12.62
C VAL A 251 17.40 5.89 -14.05
N ASP A 252 17.74 4.67 -14.42
CA ASP A 252 18.06 4.31 -15.81
C ASP A 252 16.86 3.59 -16.43
N LEU A 253 16.23 4.23 -17.41
CA LEU A 253 15.08 3.71 -18.12
C LEU A 253 15.54 2.92 -19.36
N THR A 254 14.68 2.07 -19.91
CA THR A 254 14.95 1.46 -21.22
C THR A 254 15.08 2.52 -22.32
N ALA A 255 15.78 2.19 -23.42
CA ALA A 255 16.08 3.13 -24.52
C ALA A 255 14.82 3.76 -25.16
N ASP A 256 13.69 3.05 -25.12
CA ASP A 256 12.41 3.53 -25.66
C ASP A 256 11.91 4.81 -24.97
N ALA A 257 12.27 5.01 -23.69
CA ALA A 257 11.97 6.25 -22.98
C ALA A 257 12.65 7.46 -23.63
N GLY A 258 13.90 7.29 -24.06
CA GLY A 258 14.69 8.35 -24.70
C GLY A 258 14.15 8.78 -26.07
N ALA A 259 13.46 7.90 -26.79
CA ALA A 259 12.86 8.18 -28.08
C ALA A 259 11.55 9.00 -28.00
N ALA A 260 11.01 9.21 -26.80
CA ALA A 260 9.77 9.95 -26.60
C ALA A 260 9.91 11.45 -26.96
N SER A 261 8.77 12.10 -27.20
CA SER A 261 8.74 13.54 -27.45
C SER A 261 9.26 14.34 -26.25
N ASP A 262 9.77 15.53 -26.50
CA ASP A 262 10.21 16.47 -25.46
C ASP A 262 9.18 16.70 -24.35
N GLU A 263 7.91 16.79 -24.73
CA GLU A 263 6.81 16.97 -23.79
C GLU A 263 6.59 15.72 -22.93
N THR A 264 6.59 14.54 -23.55
CA THR A 264 6.48 13.26 -22.83
C THR A 264 7.67 13.04 -21.89
N ARG A 265 8.89 13.41 -22.30
CA ARG A 265 10.09 13.34 -21.43
C ARG A 265 9.96 14.26 -20.22
N ARG A 266 9.45 15.48 -20.39
CA ARG A 266 9.13 16.36 -19.26
C ARG A 266 8.10 15.73 -18.31
N GLN A 267 7.06 15.12 -18.84
CA GLN A 267 6.00 14.49 -18.04
C GLN A 267 6.51 13.26 -17.27
N MET A 268 7.29 12.39 -17.91
CA MET A 268 7.96 11.26 -17.23
C MET A 268 8.84 11.76 -16.08
N ALA A 269 9.68 12.77 -16.32
CA ALA A 269 10.54 13.35 -15.29
C ALA A 269 9.74 13.91 -14.12
N GLN A 270 8.61 14.59 -14.38
CA GLN A 270 7.73 15.09 -13.31
C GLN A 270 7.16 13.95 -12.47
N GLN A 271 6.62 12.90 -13.08
CA GLN A 271 6.09 11.75 -12.33
C GLN A 271 7.17 11.07 -11.47
N ILE A 272 8.38 10.90 -12.02
CA ILE A 272 9.52 10.31 -11.30
C ILE A 272 9.90 11.18 -10.10
N VAL A 273 10.15 12.48 -10.32
CA VAL A 273 10.61 13.39 -9.27
C VAL A 273 9.57 13.53 -8.16
N TRP A 274 8.29 13.67 -8.50
CA TRP A 274 7.23 13.78 -7.49
C TRP A 274 7.04 12.50 -6.68
N THR A 275 7.25 11.34 -7.32
CA THR A 275 7.18 10.05 -6.63
C THR A 275 8.39 9.85 -5.71
N LEU A 276 9.62 10.03 -6.21
CA LEU A 276 10.84 9.71 -5.47
C LEU A 276 11.22 10.72 -4.39
N ARG A 277 10.82 11.99 -4.50
CA ARG A 277 11.14 13.01 -3.47
C ARG A 277 10.59 12.72 -2.08
N GLN A 278 9.66 11.76 -1.97
CA GLN A 278 9.11 11.30 -0.69
C GLN A 278 10.08 10.41 0.09
N VAL A 279 11.08 9.83 -0.59
CA VAL A 279 12.11 9.00 0.03
C VAL A 279 13.08 9.92 0.77
N PRO A 280 13.26 9.78 2.10
CA PRO A 280 14.04 10.73 2.91
C PRO A 280 15.49 10.96 2.44
N GLU A 281 16.09 9.92 1.86
CA GLU A 281 17.47 9.98 1.36
C GLU A 281 17.59 10.75 0.03
N VAL A 282 16.50 10.92 -0.72
CA VAL A 282 16.50 11.51 -2.07
C VAL A 282 16.43 13.04 -2.00
N ARG A 283 17.46 13.69 -2.51
CA ARG A 283 17.59 15.15 -2.67
C ARG A 283 17.52 15.58 -4.13
N ALA A 284 17.97 14.72 -5.03
CA ALA A 284 17.93 14.92 -6.47
C ALA A 284 17.67 13.59 -7.18
N VAL A 285 17.23 13.67 -8.44
CA VAL A 285 17.03 12.51 -9.31
C VAL A 285 17.87 12.72 -10.57
N SER A 286 18.70 11.73 -10.89
CA SER A 286 19.38 11.62 -12.19
C SER A 286 18.61 10.64 -13.05
N ILE A 287 18.26 11.04 -14.28
CA ILE A 287 17.49 10.21 -15.20
C ILE A 287 18.35 9.93 -16.44
N THR A 288 18.45 8.66 -16.79
CA THR A 288 19.12 8.16 -18.00
C THR A 288 18.19 7.22 -18.76
N SER A 289 18.51 6.96 -20.03
CA SER A 289 17.80 5.99 -20.85
C SER A 289 18.80 5.19 -21.66
N GLY A 290 18.87 3.88 -21.41
CA GLY A 290 19.90 2.99 -21.96
C GLY A 290 21.31 3.47 -21.61
N GLY A 291 21.50 4.03 -20.41
CA GLY A 291 22.76 4.63 -19.97
C GLY A 291 23.12 5.97 -20.64
N GLN A 292 22.28 6.50 -21.53
CA GLN A 292 22.46 7.82 -22.13
C GLN A 292 21.69 8.88 -21.36
N LEU A 293 22.14 10.13 -21.45
CA LEU A 293 21.48 11.25 -20.80
C LEU A 293 20.03 11.40 -21.28
N PHE A 294 19.11 11.48 -20.32
CA PHE A 294 17.71 11.75 -20.61
C PHE A 294 17.49 13.26 -20.78
N ALA A 295 17.54 13.74 -22.03
CA ALA A 295 17.43 15.17 -22.31
C ALA A 295 16.03 15.73 -22.00
N ILE A 296 15.93 16.59 -20.99
CA ILE A 296 14.71 17.30 -20.61
C ILE A 296 14.87 18.78 -21.00
N PRO A 297 14.08 19.30 -21.95
CA PRO A 297 14.25 20.69 -22.38
C PRO A 297 13.98 21.67 -21.23
N GLY A 298 14.87 22.65 -21.07
CA GLY A 298 14.79 23.68 -20.04
C GLY A 298 15.42 23.28 -18.69
N VAL A 299 15.95 22.06 -18.57
CA VAL A 299 16.73 21.62 -17.39
C VAL A 299 18.22 21.64 -17.76
N PRO A 300 19.07 22.39 -17.04
CA PRO A 300 20.51 22.36 -17.25
C PRO A 300 21.07 20.95 -17.01
N ILE A 301 21.95 20.51 -17.90
CA ILE A 301 22.68 19.25 -17.75
C ILE A 301 23.90 19.55 -16.88
N PRO A 302 24.11 18.84 -15.76
CA PRO A 302 25.30 19.00 -14.93
C PRO A 302 26.57 18.50 -15.62
#